data_AF-A0A529L6K2-F1
#
_entry.id   AF-A0A529L6K2-F1
#
_cell.length_a   1.000
_cell.length_b   1.000
_cell.length_c   1.000
_cell.angle_alpha   90.00
_cell.angle_beta   90.00
_cell.angle_gamma   90.00
#
_symmetry.space_group_name_H-M   'P 1'
#
loop_
_entity.id
_entity.type
_entity.pdbx_description
1 polymer ?
#
loop_
_entity_poly.entity_id
_entity_poly.type
_entity_poly.pdbx_seq_one_letter_code
_entity_poly.pdbx_strand_id
1 'polypeptide(L)' 'MLNQIKGLHHVTSMASDARRNNEFFTKKLGLRRVKKTVNFDAPDVYHLYYADEFGTPGSVMTYFPFPDIGKGRHG' A
#
# COMPACT_ATOMS: atom_id res chain seq x y z
N MET A 1 -14.24 -17.19 20.38
CA MET A 1 -13.54 -16.48 19.29
C MET A 1 -14.41 -15.32 18.83
N LEU A 2 -13.83 -14.20 18.43
CA LEU A 2 -14.59 -13.12 17.81
C LEU A 2 -14.94 -13.54 16.38
N ASN A 3 -16.22 -13.74 16.08
CA ASN A 3 -16.70 -14.21 14.77
C ASN A 3 -17.21 -13.07 13.87
N GLN A 4 -16.97 -11.82 14.25
CA GLN A 4 -17.41 -10.65 13.49
C GLN A 4 -16.22 -9.92 12.86
N ILE A 5 -16.38 -9.56 11.59
CA ILE A 5 -15.48 -8.68 10.86
C ILE A 5 -15.64 -7.28 11.44
N LYS A 6 -14.55 -6.73 12.01
CA LYS A 6 -14.58 -5.43 12.69
C LYS A 6 -14.49 -4.23 11.75
N GLY A 7 -14.07 -4.45 10.50
CA GLY A 7 -13.88 -3.41 9.50
C GLY A 7 -12.77 -3.76 8.51
N LEU A 8 -12.35 -2.76 7.74
CA LEU A 8 -11.19 -2.88 6.86
C LEU A 8 -9.92 -3.07 7.70
N HIS A 9 -9.03 -3.94 7.22
CA HIS A 9 -7.70 -4.10 7.82
C HIS A 9 -6.66 -3.33 7.01
N HIS A 10 -6.62 -3.54 5.70
CA HIS A 10 -5.85 -2.77 4.75
C HIS A 10 -6.49 -2.86 3.36
N VAL A 11 -6.10 -1.97 2.45
CA VAL A 11 -6.38 -2.10 1.02
C VAL A 11 -5.06 -2.12 0.25
N THR A 12 -4.96 -3.00 -0.73
CA THR A 12 -3.79 -3.14 -1.60
C THR A 12 -4.12 -2.67 -3.01
N SER A 13 -3.23 -1.88 -3.61
CA SER A 13 -3.38 -1.37 -4.96
C SER A 13 -2.07 -1.44 -5.74
N MET A 14 -2.10 -1.07 -7.01
CA MET A 14 -0.97 -1.07 -7.92
C MET A 14 -0.51 0.36 -8.18
N ALA A 15 0.79 0.56 -8.40
CA ALA A 15 1.37 1.83 -8.84
C ALA A 15 2.34 1.59 -9.99
N SER A 16 2.66 2.61 -10.78
CA SER A 16 3.70 2.52 -11.79
C SER A 16 5.08 2.93 -11.27
N ASP A 17 5.16 3.82 -10.27
CA ASP A 17 6.45 4.35 -9.80
C ASP A 17 6.51 4.39 -8.27
N ALA A 18 7.53 3.74 -7.70
CA ALA A 18 7.70 3.63 -6.26
C ALA A 18 7.99 4.97 -5.57
N ARG A 19 8.74 5.87 -6.23
CA ARG A 19 9.14 7.17 -5.67
C ARG A 19 7.96 8.12 -5.63
N ARG A 20 7.25 8.28 -6.75
CA ARG A 20 6.04 9.11 -6.86
C ARG A 20 4.95 8.62 -5.91
N ASN A 21 4.78 7.30 -5.83
CA ASN A 21 3.86 6.69 -4.86
C ASN A 21 4.25 7.08 -3.42
N ASN A 22 5.53 6.94 -3.05
CA ASN A 22 6.00 7.32 -1.73
C ASN A 22 5.85 8.82 -1.45
N GLU A 23 6.19 9.69 -2.39
CA GLU A 23 6.04 11.15 -2.24
C GLU A 23 4.57 11.53 -2.04
N PHE A 24 3.65 10.93 -2.78
CA PHE A 24 2.23 11.17 -2.60
C PHE A 24 1.77 10.80 -1.18
N PHE A 25 2.02 9.56 -0.75
CA PHE A 25 1.55 9.11 0.57
C PHE A 25 2.25 9.84 1.72
N THR A 26 3.56 10.05 1.65
CA THR A 26 4.33 10.61 2.77
C THR A 26 4.35 12.14 2.80
N LYS A 27 4.25 12.82 1.65
CA LYS A 27 4.36 14.29 1.58
C LYS A 27 3.05 14.97 1.29
N LYS A 28 2.17 14.39 0.48
CA LYS A 28 0.86 14.98 0.17
C LYS A 28 -0.21 14.55 1.17
N LEU A 29 -0.26 13.26 1.51
CA LEU A 29 -1.24 12.74 2.47
C LEU A 29 -0.73 12.69 3.92
N GLY A 30 0.58 12.84 4.13
CA GLY A 30 1.18 12.85 5.48
C GLY A 30 1.19 11.50 6.19
N LEU A 31 0.96 10.39 5.48
CA LEU A 31 1.05 9.05 6.05
C LEU A 31 2.49 8.63 6.31
N ARG A 32 2.70 7.78 7.32
CA ARG A 32 4.00 7.17 7.60
C ARG A 32 4.20 5.95 6.71
N ARG A 33 5.37 5.83 6.09
CA ARG A 33 5.77 4.55 5.47
C ARG A 33 6.20 3.57 6.57
N VAL A 34 5.25 2.80 7.07
CA VAL A 34 5.43 1.90 8.22
C VAL A 34 6.21 0.64 7.89
N LYS A 35 6.23 0.22 6.62
CA LYS A 35 7.01 -0.94 6.17
C LYS A 35 7.45 -0.81 4.71
N LYS A 36 8.66 -1.28 4.43
CA LYS A 36 9.18 -1.55 3.08
C LYS A 36 9.66 -2.99 3.07
N THR A 37 9.08 -3.80 2.19
CA THR A 37 9.47 -5.19 1.96
C THR A 37 9.33 -5.50 0.47
N VAL A 38 9.42 -6.77 0.11
CA VAL A 38 9.14 -7.28 -1.24
C VAL A 38 7.79 -8.00 -1.28
N ASN A 39 7.17 -8.08 -2.45
CA ASN A 39 6.00 -8.91 -2.69
C ASN A 39 6.40 -10.39 -2.52
N PHE A 40 5.62 -11.15 -1.75
CA PHE A 40 5.94 -12.54 -1.44
C PHE A 40 5.70 -13.49 -2.62
N ASP A 41 4.92 -13.06 -3.61
CA ASP A 41 4.72 -13.80 -4.85
C ASP A 41 5.71 -13.37 -5.96
N ALA A 42 6.30 -12.18 -5.84
CA ALA A 42 7.25 -11.59 -6.80
C ALA A 42 8.35 -10.78 -6.06
N PRO A 43 9.40 -11.43 -5.53
CA PRO A 43 10.37 -10.79 -4.63
C PRO A 43 11.20 -9.65 -5.24
N ASP A 44 11.17 -9.50 -6.56
CA ASP A 44 11.77 -8.39 -7.31
C ASP A 44 10.93 -7.11 -7.25
N VAL A 45 9.68 -7.20 -6.77
CA VAL A 45 8.73 -6.08 -6.67
C VAL A 45 8.62 -5.62 -5.23
N TYR A 46 8.65 -4.30 -5.00
CA TYR A 46 8.41 -3.77 -3.66
C TYR A 46 6.97 -4.00 -3.18
N HIS A 47 6.82 -4.19 -1.88
CA HIS A 47 5.55 -4.05 -1.18
C HIS A 47 5.68 -2.92 -0.16
N LEU A 48 5.06 -1.79 -0.47
CA LEU A 48 5.16 -0.55 0.30
C LEU A 48 3.90 -0.38 1.15
N TYR A 49 4.08 -0.09 2.44
CA TYR A 49 2.98 0.09 3.39
C TYR A 49 2.98 1.52 3.92
N TYR A 50 1.83 2.19 3.81
CA TYR A 50 1.59 3.54 4.32
C TYR A 50 0.40 3.51 5.27
N ALA A 51 0.51 4.19 6.41
CA ALA A 51 -0.50 4.15 7.44
C ALA A 51 -0.39 5.36 8.38
N ASP A 52 -1.15 5.34 9.47
CA ASP A 52 -0.88 6.18 10.63
C ASP A 52 0.47 5.85 11.29
N GLU A 53 0.75 6.46 12.44
CA GLU A 53 2.02 6.31 13.13
C GLU A 53 2.37 4.85 13.49
N PHE A 54 1.36 4.03 13.81
CA PHE A 54 1.54 2.68 14.34
C PHE A 54 1.21 1.58 13.34
N GLY A 55 0.62 1.90 12.18
CA GLY A 55 0.11 0.91 11.25
C GLY A 55 -1.16 0.24 11.73
N THR A 56 -2.07 0.99 12.36
CA THR A 56 -3.29 0.42 12.94
C THR A 56 -4.20 -0.20 11.86
N PRO A 57 -4.87 -1.34 12.12
CA PRO A 57 -5.83 -1.92 11.19
C PRO A 57 -6.90 -0.92 10.77
N GLY A 58 -7.12 -0.80 9.46
CA GLY A 58 -8.06 0.17 8.87
C GLY A 58 -7.41 1.45 8.37
N SER A 59 -6.18 1.77 8.81
CA SER A 59 -5.41 2.91 8.30
C SER A 59 -4.45 2.55 7.15
N VAL A 60 -4.20 1.26 6.94
CA VAL A 60 -3.11 0.78 6.10
C VAL A 60 -3.51 0.74 4.62
N MET A 61 -2.75 1.45 3.80
CA MET A 61 -2.73 1.34 2.35
C MET A 61 -1.42 0.68 1.91
N THR A 62 -1.52 -0.34 1.05
CA THR A 62 -0.32 -1.01 0.51
C THR A 62 -0.27 -0.99 -1.02
N TYR A 63 0.95 -0.99 -1.55
CA TYR A 63 1.18 -0.83 -2.98
C TYR A 63 2.28 -1.74 -3.51
N PHE A 64 2.04 -2.28 -4.71
CA PHE A 64 3.04 -2.91 -5.57
C PHE A 64 3.37 -1.98 -6.75
N PRO A 65 4.58 -1.39 -6.82
CA PRO A 65 4.99 -0.53 -7.91
C PRO A 65 5.60 -1.35 -9.07
N PHE A 66 4.89 -1.42 -10.19
CA PHE A 66 5.31 -2.06 -11.43
C PHE A 66 5.53 -1.01 -12.53
N PRO A 67 6.79 -0.71 -12.94
CA PRO A 67 7.12 0.36 -13.90
C PRO A 67 6.25 0.43 -15.15
N ASP A 68 5.99 -0.72 -15.76
CA ASP A 68 5.32 -0.83 -17.06
C ASP A 68 3.84 -1.21 -16.96
N ILE A 69 3.23 -1.03 -15.78
CA ILE A 69 1.82 -1.36 -15.60
C ILE A 69 0.92 -0.41 -16.42
N GLY A 70 -0.01 -1.00 -17.16
CA GLY A 70 -1.05 -0.25 -17.87
C GLY A 70 -1.98 0.51 -16.91
N LYS A 71 -2.57 1.61 -17.38
CA LYS A 71 -3.56 2.35 -16.58
C LYS A 71 -4.79 1.47 -16.33
N GLY A 72 -5.27 1.50 -15.08
CA GLY A 72 -6.57 0.93 -14.73
C GLY A 72 -7.69 1.64 -15.51
N ARG A 73 -8.74 0.88 -15.80
CA ARG A 73 -10.00 1.39 -16.36
C ARG A 73 -11.14 1.09 -15.41
N HIS A 74 -12.17 1.91 -15.43
CA HIS A 74 -13.42 1.56 -14.76
C HIS A 74 -14.02 0.34 -15.47
N GLY A 75 -14.64 -0.54 -14.68
CA GLY A 75 -15.36 -1.72 -15.18
C GLY A 75 -16.62 -1.33 -15.93
#